data_AF-A0A2D8UPI9-F1
#
_entry.id   AF-A0A2D8UPI9-F1
#
_cell.length_a   1.000
_cell.length_b   1.000
_cell.length_c   1.000
_cell.angle_alpha   90.00
_cell.angle_beta   90.00
_cell.angle_gamma   90.00
#
_symmetry.space_group_name_H-M   'P 1'
#
loop_
_entity.id
_entity.type
_entity.pdbx_description
1 polymer ?
#
loop_
_entity_poly.entity_id
_entity_poly.type
_entity_poly.pdbx_seq_one_letter_code
_entity_poly.pdbx_strand_id
1 'polypeptide(L)'
;MKKIAVFSLVVLFLSCAGKQDLSPSETAKIVAESFYHGDKTTLKEYTTESGYANLSSIQEMFTEDKNSEPDFKVVDEQKEGEITWIKYSTSYDPKPGIFKLVEENGQWKVTHNGPKDRGPF
;
A
#
# COMPACT_ATOMS: atom_id res chain seq x y z
N MET A 1 17.99 15.88 -51.35
CA MET A 1 17.02 16.54 -50.45
C MET A 1 15.94 15.53 -50.10
N LYS A 2 15.66 15.32 -48.79
CA LYS A 2 14.35 14.98 -48.20
C LYS A 2 13.71 13.62 -48.61
N LYS A 3 13.27 12.71 -47.74
CA LYS A 3 13.19 12.62 -46.27
C LYS A 3 13.22 11.14 -45.85
N ILE A 4 13.64 10.96 -44.61
CA ILE A 4 13.75 9.73 -43.82
C ILE A 4 12.36 9.24 -43.36
N ALA A 5 12.32 7.96 -42.96
CA ALA A 5 11.48 7.35 -41.93
C ALA A 5 10.30 6.50 -42.42
N VAL A 6 10.57 5.23 -42.72
CA VAL A 6 9.65 4.15 -42.36
C VAL A 6 9.93 3.84 -40.89
N PHE A 7 9.15 4.44 -39.98
CA PHE A 7 9.05 3.93 -38.62
C PHE A 7 7.72 3.19 -38.54
N SER A 8 7.79 1.87 -38.74
CA SER A 8 6.71 0.95 -38.44
C SER A 8 6.51 0.98 -36.93
N LEU A 9 5.57 1.79 -36.47
CA LEU A 9 5.19 1.87 -35.07
C LEU A 9 4.36 0.63 -34.74
N VAL A 10 5.04 -0.44 -34.34
CA VAL A 10 4.41 -1.57 -33.67
C VAL A 10 4.01 -1.09 -32.28
N VAL A 11 2.79 -0.55 -32.16
CA VAL A 11 2.15 -0.39 -30.85
C VAL A 11 1.56 -1.75 -30.50
N LEU A 12 2.39 -2.59 -29.88
CA LEU A 12 1.89 -3.69 -29.07
C LEU A 12 1.20 -3.06 -27.86
N PHE A 13 -0.13 -2.93 -27.93
CA PHE A 13 -0.95 -2.76 -26.75
C PHE A 13 -0.76 -4.00 -25.89
N LEU A 14 0.21 -3.93 -24.97
CA LEU A 14 0.29 -4.82 -23.83
C LEU A 14 -0.96 -4.55 -22.99
N SER A 15 -2.04 -5.24 -23.30
CA SER A 15 -3.15 -5.43 -22.38
C SER A 15 -2.65 -6.33 -21.23
N CYS A 16 -1.81 -5.78 -20.36
CA CYS A 16 -1.53 -6.36 -19.06
C CYS A 16 -2.71 -6.02 -18.15
N ALA A 17 -3.87 -6.65 -18.40
CA ALA A 17 -4.86 -6.89 -17.35
C ALA A 17 -4.41 -8.10 -16.50
N GLY A 18 -3.11 -8.20 -16.23
CA GLY A 18 -2.53 -9.08 -15.24
C GLY A 18 -2.34 -8.27 -13.96
N LYS A 19 -2.55 -8.90 -12.80
CA LYS A 19 -2.39 -8.33 -11.45
C LYS A 19 -1.41 -7.17 -11.45
N GLN A 20 -1.89 -5.98 -11.09
CA GLN A 20 -1.03 -4.81 -10.99
C GLN A 20 -0.06 -5.07 -9.85
N ASP A 21 1.21 -5.31 -10.16
CA ASP A 21 2.27 -5.50 -9.17
C ASP A 21 2.51 -4.16 -8.46
N LEU A 22 1.72 -3.87 -7.43
CA LEU A 22 1.89 -2.68 -6.62
C LEU A 22 3.16 -2.78 -5.80
N SER A 23 3.87 -1.66 -5.65
CA SER A 23 4.96 -1.55 -4.70
C SER A 23 4.47 -1.62 -3.25
N PRO A 24 5.34 -1.92 -2.27
CA PRO A 24 5.00 -1.87 -0.85
C PRO A 24 4.42 -0.51 -0.43
N SER A 25 4.98 0.59 -0.93
CA SER A 25 4.51 1.95 -0.67
C SER A 25 3.10 2.21 -1.23
N GLU A 26 2.79 1.73 -2.43
CA GLU A 26 1.44 1.86 -3.01
C GLU A 26 0.41 1.02 -2.25
N THR A 27 0.76 -0.21 -1.87
CA THR A 27 -0.08 -1.04 -0.99
C THR A 27 -0.31 -0.35 0.36
N ALA A 28 0.74 0.20 0.97
CA ALA A 28 0.64 0.91 2.25
C ALA A 28 -0.33 2.10 2.17
N LYS A 29 -0.29 2.85 1.07
CA LYS A 29 -1.25 3.94 0.81
C LYS A 29 -2.69 3.42 0.77
N ILE A 30 -2.95 2.37 -0.01
CA ILE A 30 -4.29 1.77 -0.14
C ILE A 30 -4.80 1.28 1.23
N VAL A 31 -3.95 0.65 2.03
CA VAL A 31 -4.31 0.18 3.37
C VAL A 31 -4.61 1.35 4.31
N ALA A 32 -3.81 2.42 4.31
CA ALA A 32 -4.08 3.60 5.12
C ALA A 32 -5.40 4.28 4.72
N GLU A 33 -5.63 4.50 3.43
CA GLU A 33 -6.87 5.10 2.91
C GLU A 33 -8.09 4.26 3.25
N SER A 34 -8.05 2.95 2.99
CA SER A 34 -9.15 2.05 3.32
C SER A 34 -9.41 1.97 4.84
N PHE A 35 -8.37 2.03 5.67
CA PHE A 35 -8.50 2.13 7.11
C PHE A 35 -9.26 3.39 7.51
N TYR A 36 -8.76 4.58 7.16
CA TYR A 36 -9.37 5.86 7.55
C TYR A 36 -10.74 6.11 6.91
N HIS A 37 -11.08 5.51 5.77
CA HIS A 37 -12.40 5.67 5.14
C HIS A 37 -13.40 4.56 5.45
N GLY A 38 -13.04 3.63 6.34
CA GLY A 38 -13.94 2.54 6.74
C GLY A 38 -14.18 1.48 5.65
N ASP A 39 -13.33 1.39 4.62
CA ASP A 39 -13.47 0.42 3.53
C ASP A 39 -12.92 -0.95 3.94
N LYS A 40 -13.79 -1.75 4.58
CA LYS A 40 -13.45 -3.09 5.05
C LYS A 40 -13.12 -4.06 3.90
N THR A 41 -13.64 -3.84 2.69
CA THR A 41 -13.42 -4.74 1.55
C THR A 41 -11.99 -4.59 1.04
N THR A 42 -11.59 -3.36 0.72
CA THR A 42 -10.23 -3.05 0.28
C THR A 42 -9.22 -3.31 1.39
N LEU A 43 -9.55 -2.96 2.64
CA LEU A 43 -8.69 -3.24 3.78
C LEU A 43 -8.38 -4.75 3.87
N LYS A 44 -9.38 -5.62 3.69
CA LYS A 44 -9.20 -7.08 3.72
C LYS A 44 -8.39 -7.62 2.54
N GLU A 45 -8.54 -7.01 1.36
CA GLU A 45 -7.82 -7.44 0.16
C GLU A 45 -6.30 -7.20 0.28
N TYR A 46 -5.91 -6.03 0.78
CA TYR A 46 -4.52 -5.58 0.86
C TYR A 46 -3.85 -5.84 2.21
N THR A 47 -4.48 -6.64 3.07
CA THR A 47 -3.90 -7.12 4.33
C THR A 47 -3.84 -8.64 4.37
N THR A 48 -2.93 -9.16 5.19
CA THR A 48 -2.98 -10.57 5.60
C THR A 48 -4.17 -10.78 6.53
N GLU A 49 -4.57 -12.02 6.80
CA GLU A 49 -5.68 -12.28 7.74
C GLU A 49 -5.42 -11.68 9.13
N SER A 50 -4.18 -11.79 9.63
CA SER A 50 -3.78 -11.20 10.91
C SER A 50 -3.74 -9.67 10.87
N GLY A 51 -3.26 -9.08 9.76
CA GLY A 51 -3.28 -7.64 9.54
C GLY A 51 -4.71 -7.09 9.52
N TYR A 52 -5.61 -7.74 8.79
CA TYR A 52 -7.03 -7.38 8.75
C TYR A 52 -7.66 -7.43 10.14
N ALA A 53 -7.48 -8.55 10.87
CA ALA A 53 -8.06 -8.71 12.20
C ALA A 53 -7.59 -7.61 13.16
N ASN A 54 -6.32 -7.23 13.09
CA ASN A 54 -5.78 -6.15 13.92
C ASN A 54 -6.34 -4.78 13.53
N LEU A 55 -6.26 -4.40 12.26
CA LEU A 55 -6.69 -3.07 11.78
C LEU A 55 -8.21 -2.90 11.89
N SER A 56 -9.00 -3.88 11.43
CA SER A 56 -10.47 -3.79 11.48
C SER A 56 -11.02 -3.72 12.90
N SER A 57 -10.32 -4.24 13.90
CA SER A 57 -10.75 -4.19 15.31
C SER A 57 -10.76 -2.78 15.90
N ILE A 58 -9.95 -1.87 15.34
CA ILE A 58 -9.83 -0.48 15.80
C ILE A 58 -10.32 0.54 14.77
N GLN A 59 -10.60 0.12 13.53
CA GLN A 59 -10.93 1.00 12.41
C GLN A 59 -12.02 2.03 12.73
N GLU A 60 -13.11 1.59 13.38
CA GLU A 60 -14.24 2.46 13.70
C GLU A 60 -13.88 3.64 14.63
N MET A 61 -12.78 3.53 15.38
CA MET A 61 -12.29 4.61 16.25
C MET A 61 -11.51 5.68 15.50
N PHE A 62 -11.09 5.40 14.26
CA PHE A 62 -10.24 6.26 13.43
C PHE A 62 -10.87 6.60 12.08
N THR A 63 -12.10 6.16 11.81
CA THR A 63 -12.78 6.48 10.55
C THR A 63 -13.05 7.98 10.45
N GLU A 64 -12.61 8.56 9.35
CA GLU A 64 -12.79 9.96 8.95
C GLU A 64 -13.85 10.08 7.84
N ASP A 65 -14.17 11.31 7.44
CA ASP A 65 -15.09 11.57 6.34
C ASP A 65 -14.57 10.97 5.02
N LYS A 66 -15.41 10.29 4.26
CA LYS A 66 -15.01 9.64 2.99
C LYS A 66 -14.52 10.61 1.92
N ASN A 67 -14.87 11.89 2.02
CA ASN A 67 -14.43 12.94 1.10
C ASN A 67 -13.18 13.67 1.60
N SER A 68 -12.69 13.35 2.80
CA SER A 68 -11.45 13.91 3.33
C SER A 68 -10.24 13.16 2.78
N GLU A 69 -9.17 13.88 2.47
CA GLU A 69 -7.92 13.30 1.96
C GLU A 69 -6.91 13.07 3.09
N PRO A 70 -6.37 11.84 3.27
CA PRO A 70 -5.40 11.55 4.33
C PRO A 70 -4.03 12.19 4.11
N ASP A 71 -3.76 12.84 2.96
CA ASP A 71 -2.43 13.38 2.59
C ASP A 71 -1.30 12.37 2.88
N PHE A 72 -1.52 11.12 2.47
CA PHE A 72 -0.59 10.01 2.76
C PHE A 72 0.79 10.30 2.14
N LYS A 73 1.82 10.25 2.99
CA LYS A 73 3.21 10.45 2.59
C LYS A 73 4.09 9.35 3.17
N VAL A 74 4.93 8.76 2.32
CA VAL A 74 6.00 7.87 2.77
C VAL A 74 7.09 8.73 3.40
N VAL A 75 7.42 8.43 4.65
CA VAL A 75 8.49 9.09 5.40
C VAL A 75 9.80 8.32 5.22
N ASP A 76 9.75 6.99 5.28
CA ASP A 76 10.89 6.10 5.07
C ASP A 76 10.40 4.70 4.65
N GLU A 77 11.22 4.00 3.87
CA GLU A 77 11.00 2.63 3.41
C GLU A 77 12.28 1.81 3.62
N GLN A 78 12.16 0.69 4.34
CA GLN A 78 13.29 -0.17 4.68
C GLN A 78 12.94 -1.63 4.40
N LYS A 79 13.82 -2.33 3.68
CA LYS A 79 13.66 -3.75 3.35
C LYS A 79 14.58 -4.61 4.21
N GLU A 80 14.00 -5.61 4.87
CA GLU A 80 14.69 -6.58 5.71
C GLU A 80 14.32 -8.01 5.26
N GLY A 81 15.14 -8.57 4.37
CA GLY A 81 14.85 -9.87 3.76
C GLY A 81 13.57 -9.82 2.92
N GLU A 82 12.56 -10.59 3.34
CA GLU A 82 11.25 -10.69 2.68
C GLU A 82 10.23 -9.66 3.21
N ILE A 83 10.59 -8.91 4.25
CA ILE A 83 9.73 -7.89 4.86
C ILE A 83 10.10 -6.52 4.31
N THR A 84 9.09 -5.70 4.03
CA THR A 84 9.26 -4.27 3.79
C THR A 84 8.53 -3.47 4.86
N TRP A 85 9.23 -2.53 5.48
CA TRP A 85 8.71 -1.62 6.47
C TRP A 85 8.47 -0.25 5.84
N ILE A 86 7.25 0.27 5.99
CA ILE A 86 6.86 1.60 5.53
C ILE A 86 6.53 2.46 6.74
N LYS A 87 7.32 3.50 6.96
CA LYS A 87 6.96 4.60 7.86
C LYS A 87 6.23 5.64 7.04
N TYR A 88 5.05 6.04 7.47
CA TYR A 88 4.23 7.01 6.74
C TYR A 88 3.62 8.04 7.67
N SER A 89 3.17 9.15 7.12
CA SER A 89 2.36 10.15 7.83
C SER A 89 1.05 10.38 7.09
N THR A 90 0.04 10.83 7.83
CA THR A 90 -1.23 11.33 7.30
C THR A 90 -1.58 12.67 7.93
N SER A 91 -2.56 13.36 7.36
CA SER A 91 -3.16 14.56 7.95
C SER A 91 -4.01 14.25 9.20
N TYR A 92 -4.39 12.99 9.42
CA TYR A 92 -5.30 12.57 10.50
C TYR A 92 -4.59 12.19 11.79
N ASP A 93 -3.38 11.63 11.71
CA ASP A 93 -2.59 11.28 12.89
C ASP A 93 -1.31 12.13 12.94
N PRO A 94 -1.08 12.91 14.03
CA PRO A 94 0.16 13.66 14.19
C PRO A 94 1.40 12.76 14.36
N LYS A 95 1.22 11.47 14.64
CA LYS A 95 2.30 10.48 14.76
C LYS A 95 2.43 9.69 13.47
N PRO A 96 3.66 9.46 12.98
CA PRO A 96 3.87 8.55 11.86
C PRO A 96 3.38 7.13 12.18
N GLY A 97 2.64 6.54 11.24
CA GLY A 97 2.30 5.12 11.25
C GLY A 97 3.45 4.27 10.72
N ILE A 98 3.44 2.99 11.09
CA ILE A 98 4.42 2.01 10.59
C ILE A 98 3.66 0.77 10.13
N PHE A 99 3.79 0.44 8.85
CA PHE A 99 3.33 -0.83 8.31
C PHE A 99 4.49 -1.78 8.05
N LYS A 100 4.26 -3.04 8.41
CA LYS A 100 5.05 -4.19 7.99
C LYS A 100 4.32 -4.86 6.85
N LEU A 101 5.01 -5.05 5.73
CA LEU A 101 4.46 -5.70 4.54
C LEU A 101 5.22 -6.98 4.23
N VAL A 102 4.48 -7.98 3.78
CA VAL A 102 4.97 -9.25 3.26
C VAL A 102 4.33 -9.52 1.91
N GLU A 103 4.97 -10.31 1.08
CA GLU A 103 4.42 -10.73 -0.20
C GLU A 103 3.68 -12.07 -0.05
N GLU A 104 2.40 -12.10 -0.40
CA GLU A 104 1.60 -13.33 -0.46
C GLU A 104 1.03 -13.49 -1.88
N ASN A 105 1.35 -14.60 -2.56
CA ASN A 105 0.86 -14.90 -3.90
C ASN A 105 1.13 -13.82 -4.97
N GLY A 106 2.28 -13.14 -4.85
CA GLY A 106 2.70 -12.07 -5.76
C GLY A 106 2.08 -10.70 -5.44
N GLN A 107 1.47 -10.54 -4.27
CA GLN A 107 0.87 -9.27 -3.84
C GLN A 107 1.43 -8.86 -2.47
N TRP A 108 1.90 -7.62 -2.37
CA TRP A 108 2.25 -7.04 -1.08
C TRP A 108 1.01 -6.84 -0.23
N LYS A 109 1.11 -7.21 1.05
CA LYS A 109 0.05 -7.10 2.04
C LYS A 109 0.57 -6.59 3.36
N VAL A 110 -0.17 -5.67 3.98
CA VAL A 110 0.11 -5.23 5.35
C VAL A 110 -0.25 -6.36 6.33
N THR A 111 0.66 -6.65 7.25
CA THR A 111 0.49 -7.67 8.28
C THR A 111 0.59 -7.07 9.67
N HIS A 112 0.16 -7.81 10.69
CA HIS A 112 0.23 -7.36 12.07
C HIS A 112 1.68 -7.24 12.56
N ASN A 113 1.99 -6.12 13.22
CA ASN A 113 3.24 -5.93 13.96
C ASN A 113 3.14 -6.66 15.31
N GLY A 114 3.77 -7.82 15.43
CA GLY A 114 3.75 -8.61 16.65
C GLY A 114 4.50 -7.90 17.80
N PRO A 115 4.24 -8.24 19.07
CA PRO A 115 4.89 -7.61 20.22
C PRO A 115 6.42 -7.73 20.27
N LYS A 116 6.99 -8.67 19.50
CA LYS A 116 8.44 -8.90 19.40
C LYS A 116 9.06 -8.28 18.16
N ASP A 117 8.25 -7.76 17.23
CA ASP A 117 8.75 -7.12 16.04
C ASP A 117 9.38 -5.77 16.43
N ARG A 118 10.69 -5.65 16.20
CA ARG A 118 11.44 -4.41 16.34
C ARG A 118 11.75 -3.95 14.92
N GLY A 119 10.79 -3.29 14.29
CA GLY A 119 11.01 -2.71 12.97
C GLY A 119 12.21 -1.74 12.97
N PRO A 120 12.69 -1.31 11.79
CA PRO A 120 13.94 -0.58 11.64
C PRO A 120 13.87 0.90 12.09
N PHE A 121 12.77 1.33 12.72
CA PHE A 121 12.47 2.74 13.06
C PHE A 121 12.26 2.98 14.55
#